data_AF-A0A520JIM7-F1
#
_entry.id   AF-A0A520JIM7-F1
#
_cell.length_a   1.000
_cell.length_b   1.000
_cell.length_c   1.000
_cell.angle_alpha   90.00
_cell.angle_beta   90.00
_cell.angle_gamma   90.00
#
_symmetry.space_group_name_H-M   'P 1'
#
loop_
_entity.id
_entity.type
_entity.pdbx_description
1 polymer ?
#
loop_
_entity_poly.entity_id
_entity_poly.type
_entity_poly.pdbx_seq_one_letter_code
_entity_poly.pdbx_strand_id
1 'polypeptide(L)'
;MTQRPQHLMRRFARTQTVFFWEEHIPCDHPLPYLEHHPFPADGIIALRPRLPHWWNADQVEAGLRELLDMFVATSLRAEPLLWFYTPMMMPFAEHLDAAAVVYDCMDELSAFRFADPALLEREARLLARADLVFTGGYS
;
A
#
# COMPACT_ATOMS: atom_id res chain seq x y z
N MET A 1 17.87 5.85 11.91
CA MET A 1 16.91 4.99 12.63
C MET A 1 16.03 4.34 11.59
N THR A 2 16.19 3.03 11.36
CA THR A 2 15.39 2.24 10.43
C THR A 2 14.01 2.01 11.07
N GLN A 3 12.93 2.47 10.44
CA GLN A 3 11.58 2.22 10.97
C GLN A 3 11.21 0.72 10.82
N ARG A 4 10.30 0.22 11.68
CA ARG A 4 9.80 -1.18 11.68
C ARG A 4 9.45 -1.75 10.28
N PRO A 5 8.84 -0.99 9.34
CA PRO A 5 8.57 -1.46 7.99
C PRO A 5 9.82 -2.02 7.29
N GLN A 6 10.95 -1.33 7.44
CA GLN A 6 12.19 -1.65 6.73
C GLN A 6 12.83 -2.95 7.23
N HIS A 7 12.69 -3.29 8.51
CA HIS A 7 13.20 -4.57 9.06
C HIS A 7 12.35 -5.78 8.64
N LEU A 8 11.01 -5.63 8.61
CA LEU A 8 10.12 -6.71 8.21
C LEU A 8 10.22 -6.98 6.71
N MET A 9 10.22 -5.93 5.88
CA MET A 9 10.36 -6.05 4.43
C MET A 9 11.66 -6.75 4.03
N ARG A 10 12.80 -6.39 4.64
CA ARG A 10 14.09 -7.06 4.37
C ARG A 10 14.09 -8.54 4.76
N ARG A 11 13.33 -8.93 5.79
CA ARG A 11 13.24 -10.34 6.20
C ARG A 11 12.41 -11.16 5.20
N PHE A 12 11.27 -10.64 4.74
CA PHE A 12 10.45 -11.29 3.71
C PHE A 12 11.17 -11.36 2.36
N ALA A 13 11.93 -10.32 2.02
CA ALA A 13 12.73 -10.23 0.80
C ALA A 13 13.80 -11.33 0.66
N ARG A 14 14.14 -12.03 1.75
CA ARG A 14 15.07 -13.18 1.70
C ARG A 14 14.47 -14.44 1.08
N THR A 15 13.14 -14.56 1.08
CA THR A 15 12.44 -15.76 0.63
C THR A 15 11.44 -15.50 -0.50
N GLN A 16 11.01 -14.25 -0.67
CA GLN A 16 10.00 -13.85 -1.64
C GLN A 16 10.34 -12.46 -2.19
N THR A 17 9.90 -12.15 -3.42
CA THR A 17 10.03 -10.79 -3.95
C THR A 17 9.06 -9.87 -3.23
N VAL A 18 9.57 -8.76 -2.67
CA VAL A 18 8.74 -7.76 -2.00
C VAL A 18 8.46 -6.62 -2.97
N PHE A 19 7.19 -6.36 -3.23
CA PHE A 19 6.74 -5.17 -3.94
C PHE A 19 6.23 -4.14 -2.94
N PHE A 20 6.75 -2.93 -3.00
CA PHE A 20 6.38 -1.84 -2.11
C PHE A 20 5.60 -0.78 -2.88
N TRP A 21 4.31 -0.65 -2.61
CA TRP A 21 3.47 0.36 -3.23
C TRP A 21 3.62 1.71 -2.51
N GLU A 22 4.16 2.70 -3.21
CA GLU A 22 4.31 4.07 -2.70
C GLU A 22 3.03 4.90 -2.94
N GLU A 23 2.93 6.06 -2.29
CA GLU A 23 1.91 7.05 -2.63
C GLU A 23 2.08 7.52 -4.09
N HIS A 24 0.95 7.85 -4.73
CA HIS A 24 0.99 8.31 -6.10
C HIS A 24 1.71 9.66 -6.21
N ILE A 25 2.40 9.86 -7.32
CA ILE A 25 3.08 11.12 -7.60
C ILE A 25 2.38 11.79 -8.79
N PRO A 26 1.81 13.00 -8.61
CA PRO A 26 1.22 13.76 -9.70
C PRO A 26 2.22 13.99 -10.85
N CYS A 27 1.75 13.93 -12.09
CA CYS A 27 2.57 14.13 -13.28
C CYS A 27 1.81 14.88 -14.40
N ASP A 28 2.56 15.32 -15.42
CA ASP A 28 2.05 16.00 -16.61
C ASP A 28 1.68 15.03 -17.77
N HIS A 29 1.71 13.72 -17.52
CA HIS A 29 1.33 12.72 -18.50
C HIS A 29 -0.19 12.52 -18.51
N PRO A 30 -0.86 12.35 -19.67
CA PRO A 30 -2.32 12.27 -19.72
C PRO A 30 -2.92 10.93 -19.28
N LEU A 31 -2.10 9.87 -19.20
CA LEU A 31 -2.50 8.53 -18.78
C LEU A 31 -1.76 8.10 -17.50
N PRO A 32 -2.39 7.30 -16.62
CA PRO A 32 -1.73 6.75 -15.46
C PRO A 32 -0.67 5.71 -15.90
N TYR A 33 0.43 5.64 -15.16
CA TYR A 33 1.45 4.60 -15.37
C TYR A 33 2.16 4.22 -14.08
N LEU A 34 2.76 3.04 -14.06
CA LEU A 34 3.46 2.51 -12.89
C LEU A 34 4.96 2.44 -13.16
N GLU A 35 5.76 3.10 -12.34
CA GLU A 35 7.22 2.98 -12.39
C GLU A 35 7.72 1.86 -11.46
N HIS A 36 8.65 1.05 -11.96
CA HIS A 36 9.34 0.01 -11.19
C HIS A 36 10.75 0.50 -10.80
N HIS A 37 11.01 0.58 -9.50
CA HIS A 37 12.30 0.99 -8.95
C HIS A 37 12.90 -0.16 -8.12
N PRO A 38 13.74 -1.03 -8.71
CA PRO A 38 14.32 -2.16 -8.00
C PRO A 38 15.44 -1.74 -7.05
N PHE A 39 15.45 -2.33 -5.85
CA PHE A 39 16.51 -2.24 -4.84
C PHE A 39 17.09 -3.64 -4.59
N PRO A 40 18.01 -4.13 -5.44
CA PRO A 40 18.45 -5.53 -5.42
C PRO A 40 19.12 -5.94 -4.10
N ALA A 41 19.82 -5.02 -3.43
CA ALA A 41 20.47 -5.27 -2.15
C ALA A 41 19.47 -5.58 -1.02
N ASP A 42 18.23 -5.08 -1.16
CA ASP A 42 17.17 -5.24 -0.18
C ASP A 42 16.13 -6.29 -0.61
N GLY A 43 16.18 -6.77 -1.85
CA GLY A 43 15.18 -7.66 -2.45
C GLY A 43 13.79 -7.04 -2.59
N ILE A 44 13.74 -5.70 -2.70
CA ILE A 44 12.51 -4.90 -2.78
C ILE A 44 12.41 -4.28 -4.17
N ILE A 45 11.19 -4.18 -4.71
CA ILE A 45 10.87 -3.36 -5.89
C ILE A 45 9.83 -2.34 -5.46
N ALA A 46 10.18 -1.05 -5.47
CA ALA A 46 9.21 0.00 -5.22
C ALA A 46 8.38 0.25 -6.48
N LEU A 47 7.06 0.29 -6.29
CA LEU A 47 6.05 0.59 -7.29
C LEU A 47 5.59 2.02 -7.04
N ARG A 48 5.81 2.91 -8.01
CA ARG A 48 5.48 4.33 -7.90
C ARG A 48 4.41 4.70 -8.92
N PRO A 49 3.14 4.81 -8.50
CA PRO A 49 2.07 5.22 -9.40
C PRO A 49 2.27 6.67 -9.81
N ARG A 50 2.09 6.96 -11.09
CA ARG A 50 2.08 8.30 -11.66
C ARG A 50 0.69 8.57 -12.22
N LEU A 51 0.07 9.64 -11.75
CA LEU A 51 -1.30 10.00 -12.11
C LEU A 51 -1.34 11.45 -12.61
N PRO A 52 -2.20 11.79 -13.58
CA PRO A 52 -2.34 13.16 -14.05
C PRO A 52 -2.75 14.10 -12.92
N HIS A 53 -2.04 15.21 -12.75
CA HIS A 53 -2.25 16.12 -11.61
C HIS A 53 -3.62 16.83 -11.62
N TRP A 54 -4.35 16.78 -12.72
CA TRP A 54 -5.68 17.37 -12.89
C TRP A 54 -6.83 16.40 -12.61
N TRP A 55 -6.54 15.18 -12.14
CA TRP A 55 -7.55 14.22 -11.73
C TRP A 55 -8.15 14.56 -10.37
N ASN A 56 -9.45 14.31 -10.22
CA ASN A 56 -10.12 14.38 -8.92
C ASN A 56 -9.89 13.08 -8.11
N ALA A 57 -10.39 13.04 -6.87
CA ALA A 57 -10.20 11.91 -5.97
C ALA A 57 -10.72 10.58 -6.54
N ASP A 58 -11.91 10.56 -7.15
CA ASP A 58 -12.50 9.36 -7.73
C ASP A 58 -11.68 8.84 -8.93
N GLN A 59 -11.18 9.75 -9.77
CA GLN A 59 -10.31 9.41 -10.89
C GLN A 59 -8.97 8.86 -10.42
N VAL A 60 -8.39 9.45 -9.37
CA VAL A 60 -7.17 8.97 -8.73
C VAL A 60 -7.35 7.55 -8.18
N GLU A 61 -8.43 7.31 -7.44
CA GLU A 61 -8.72 5.98 -6.88
C GLU A 61 -8.93 4.93 -7.98
N ALA A 62 -9.72 5.25 -9.01
CA ALA A 62 -9.95 4.37 -10.15
C ALA A 62 -8.66 4.04 -10.91
N GLY A 63 -7.79 5.02 -11.17
CA GLY A 63 -6.52 4.76 -11.84
C GLY A 63 -5.53 3.96 -11.00
N LEU A 64 -5.50 4.18 -9.68
CA LEU A 64 -4.69 3.34 -8.79
C LEU A 64 -5.15 1.89 -8.82
N ARG A 65 -6.48 1.67 -8.83
CA ARG A 65 -7.08 0.35 -8.95
C ARG A 65 -6.68 -0.33 -10.26
N GLU A 66 -6.80 0.38 -11.39
CA GLU A 66 -6.42 -0.14 -12.71
C GLU A 66 -4.92 -0.49 -12.79
N LEU A 67 -4.04 0.37 -12.25
CA LEU A 67 -2.61 0.10 -12.20
C LEU A 67 -2.29 -1.12 -11.32
N LEU A 68 -2.97 -1.26 -10.19
CA LEU A 68 -2.81 -2.40 -9.29
C LEU A 68 -3.30 -3.69 -9.95
N ASP A 69 -4.46 -3.66 -10.60
CA ASP A 69 -5.03 -4.80 -11.35
C ASP A 69 -4.09 -5.26 -12.46
N MET A 70 -3.56 -4.31 -13.24
CA MET A 70 -2.57 -4.60 -14.28
C MET A 70 -1.30 -5.21 -13.68
N PHE A 71 -0.78 -4.66 -12.58
CA PHE A 71 0.38 -5.20 -11.90
C PHE A 71 0.14 -6.64 -11.41
N VAL A 72 -0.96 -6.89 -10.72
CA VAL A 72 -1.31 -8.24 -10.20
C VAL A 72 -1.40 -9.23 -11.35
N ALA A 73 -2.12 -8.90 -12.43
CA ALA A 73 -2.31 -9.78 -13.57
C ALA A 73 -1.02 -10.11 -14.34
N THR A 74 -0.03 -9.21 -14.32
CA THR A 74 1.19 -9.36 -15.12
C THR A 74 2.39 -9.83 -14.31
N SER A 75 2.44 -9.55 -13.02
CA SER A 75 3.64 -9.72 -12.19
C SER A 75 3.49 -10.76 -11.08
N LEU A 76 2.26 -11.03 -10.61
CA LEU A 76 2.01 -12.01 -9.56
C LEU A 76 1.59 -13.36 -10.13
N ARG A 77 2.03 -14.44 -9.48
CA ARG A 77 1.74 -15.83 -9.89
C ARG A 77 0.83 -16.58 -8.92
N ALA A 78 0.53 -15.97 -7.78
CA ALA A 78 -0.30 -16.51 -6.71
C ALA A 78 -0.91 -15.34 -5.94
N GLU A 79 -1.89 -15.63 -5.09
CA GLU A 79 -2.50 -14.65 -4.18
C GLU A 79 -1.42 -13.98 -3.32
N PRO A 80 -1.35 -12.63 -3.32
CA PRO A 80 -0.38 -11.91 -2.52
C PRO A 80 -0.73 -11.95 -1.03
N LEU A 81 0.29 -11.71 -0.20
CA LEU A 81 0.08 -11.17 1.14
C LEU A 81 0.01 -9.64 1.02
N LEU A 82 -1.12 -9.06 1.40
CA LEU A 82 -1.28 -7.60 1.40
C LEU A 82 -0.87 -7.05 2.77
N TRP A 83 0.12 -6.15 2.78
CA TRP A 83 0.61 -5.52 4.01
C TRP A 83 0.37 -4.02 3.95
N PHE A 84 -0.54 -3.54 4.79
CA PHE A 84 -0.92 -2.13 4.86
C PHE A 84 -0.20 -1.42 6.01
N TYR A 85 0.44 -0.30 5.69
CA TYR A 85 0.95 0.67 6.67
C TYR A 85 -0.01 1.86 6.85
N THR A 86 -0.98 2.02 5.97
CA THR A 86 -1.99 3.08 6.01
C THR A 86 -3.33 2.54 5.53
N PRO A 87 -4.44 2.87 6.23
CA PRO A 87 -5.78 2.50 5.76
C PRO A 87 -6.20 3.27 4.51
N MET A 88 -5.49 4.35 4.14
CA MET A 88 -5.82 5.15 2.96
C MET A 88 -5.62 4.42 1.63
N MET A 89 -4.82 3.35 1.61
CA MET A 89 -4.59 2.54 0.42
C MET A 89 -5.59 1.39 0.26
N MET A 90 -6.43 1.15 1.27
CA MET A 90 -7.40 0.06 1.25
C MET A 90 -8.44 0.17 0.11
N PRO A 91 -9.02 1.36 -0.20
CA PRO A 91 -10.10 1.46 -1.18
C PRO A 91 -9.76 0.92 -2.58
N PHE A 92 -8.53 1.15 -3.07
CA PHE A 92 -8.14 0.66 -4.39
C PHE A 92 -7.58 -0.77 -4.39
N ALA A 93 -7.42 -1.40 -3.22
CA ALA A 93 -6.81 -2.72 -3.07
C ALA A 93 -7.74 -3.78 -2.47
N GLU A 94 -8.86 -3.39 -1.86
CA GLU A 94 -9.73 -4.27 -1.10
C GLU A 94 -10.43 -5.36 -1.93
N HIS A 95 -10.51 -5.18 -3.24
CA HIS A 95 -11.12 -6.15 -4.13
C HIS A 95 -10.19 -7.31 -4.50
N LEU A 96 -8.89 -7.22 -4.17
CA LEU A 96 -7.94 -8.28 -4.45
C LEU A 96 -8.16 -9.48 -3.54
N ASP A 97 -8.14 -10.67 -4.12
CA ASP A 97 -7.96 -11.91 -3.37
C ASP A 97 -6.54 -11.92 -2.79
N ALA A 98 -6.44 -12.23 -1.50
CA ALA A 98 -5.19 -12.20 -0.76
C ALA A 98 -5.07 -13.45 0.10
N ALA A 99 -3.86 -14.01 0.15
CA ALA A 99 -3.56 -15.15 1.02
C ALA A 99 -3.61 -14.75 2.51
N ALA A 100 -3.31 -13.49 2.81
CA ALA A 100 -3.50 -12.84 4.10
C ALA A 100 -3.47 -11.32 3.95
N VAL A 101 -4.15 -10.63 4.85
CA VAL A 101 -4.13 -9.17 5.00
C VAL A 101 -3.52 -8.81 6.36
N VAL A 102 -2.41 -8.08 6.33
CA VAL A 102 -1.72 -7.59 7.52
C VAL A 102 -1.90 -6.07 7.60
N TYR A 103 -2.30 -5.58 8.77
CA TYR A 103 -2.30 -4.15 9.07
C TYR A 103 -1.23 -3.86 10.13
N ASP A 104 -0.21 -3.07 9.80
CA ASP A 104 0.81 -2.61 10.74
C ASP A 104 0.54 -1.17 11.14
N CYS A 105 -0.24 -1.02 12.21
CA CYS A 105 -0.62 0.25 12.81
C CYS A 105 0.59 0.82 13.59
N MET A 106 1.41 1.58 12.87
CA MET A 106 2.68 2.13 13.38
C MET A 106 2.52 3.44 14.17
N ASP A 107 1.50 4.24 13.88
CA ASP A 107 1.19 5.50 14.55
C ASP A 107 -0.19 5.42 15.22
N GLU A 108 -0.36 6.08 16.39
CA GLU A 108 -1.69 6.43 16.89
C GLU A 108 -2.29 7.50 15.95
N LEU A 109 -2.78 7.07 14.78
CA LEU A 109 -3.38 7.93 13.76
C LEU A 109 -4.58 8.73 14.30
N SER A 110 -5.17 8.28 15.42
CA SER A 110 -6.22 8.95 16.18
C SER A 110 -5.77 10.19 16.97
N ALA A 111 -4.46 10.41 17.16
CA ALA A 111 -3.93 11.60 17.84
C ALA A 111 -3.82 12.84 16.92
N PHE A 112 -4.01 12.67 15.60
CA PHE A 112 -4.02 13.78 14.66
C PHE A 112 -5.35 14.51 14.71
N ARG A 113 -5.34 15.69 15.34
CA ARG A 113 -6.46 16.61 15.58
C ARG A 113 -7.22 17.09 14.31
N PHE A 114 -6.88 16.56 13.13
CA PHE A 114 -7.45 16.86 11.81
C PHE A 114 -7.57 15.62 10.90
N ALA A 115 -7.64 14.41 11.46
CA ALA A 115 -7.80 13.20 10.66
C ALA A 115 -9.03 13.30 9.75
N ASP A 116 -8.83 13.04 8.45
CA ASP A 116 -9.90 12.96 7.46
C ASP A 116 -10.99 12.01 8.00
N PRO A 117 -12.28 12.38 8.03
CA PRO A 117 -13.35 11.48 8.49
C PRO A 117 -13.32 10.12 7.79
N ALA A 118 -12.89 10.08 6.52
CA ALA A 118 -12.72 8.84 5.77
C ALA A 118 -11.62 7.94 6.35
N LEU A 119 -10.63 8.49 7.07
CA LEU A 119 -9.56 7.73 7.70
C LEU A 119 -10.10 6.75 8.75
N LEU A 120 -10.99 7.21 9.63
CA LEU A 120 -11.59 6.38 10.68
C LEU A 120 -12.45 5.26 10.09
N GLU A 121 -13.24 5.57 9.06
CA GLU A 121 -14.05 4.57 8.36
C GLU A 121 -13.16 3.55 7.65
N ARG A 122 -12.13 4.00 6.93
CA ARG A 122 -11.18 3.13 6.22
C ARG A 122 -10.38 2.26 7.19
N GLU A 123 -9.98 2.82 8.33
CA GLU A 123 -9.31 2.06 9.37
C GLU A 123 -10.20 0.97 9.96
N ALA A 124 -11.45 1.29 10.29
CA ALA A 124 -12.40 0.30 10.78
C ALA A 124 -12.61 -0.84 9.75
N ARG A 125 -12.69 -0.51 8.47
CA ARG A 125 -12.80 -1.49 7.38
C ARG A 125 -11.55 -2.35 7.24
N LEU A 126 -10.36 -1.74 7.32
CA LEU A 126 -9.10 -2.48 7.24
C LEU A 126 -8.93 -3.40 8.46
N LEU A 127 -9.26 -2.93 9.66
CA LEU A 127 -9.26 -3.74 10.89
C LEU A 127 -10.22 -4.93 10.79
N ALA A 128 -11.40 -4.74 10.21
CA ALA A 128 -12.37 -5.82 10.01
C ALA A 128 -11.90 -6.86 8.97
N ARG A 129 -11.05 -6.46 8.01
CA ARG A 129 -10.51 -7.32 6.96
C ARG A 129 -9.19 -8.00 7.36
N ALA A 130 -8.41 -7.43 8.25
CA ALA A 130 -7.07 -7.91 8.58
C ALA A 130 -7.08 -9.25 9.31
N ASP A 131 -6.25 -10.18 8.84
CA ASP A 131 -5.98 -11.46 9.51
C ASP A 131 -4.99 -11.30 10.67
N LEU A 132 -4.13 -10.27 10.58
CA LEU A 132 -3.14 -9.94 11.60
C LEU A 132 -2.98 -8.42 11.71
N VAL A 133 -3.02 -7.94 12.94
CA VAL A 133 -2.77 -6.52 13.25
C VAL A 133 -1.54 -6.41 14.14
N PHE A 134 -0.55 -5.65 13.70
CA PHE A 134 0.52 -5.16 14.55
C PHE A 134 0.17 -3.77 15.04
N THR A 135 0.42 -3.50 16.32
CA THR A 135 0.26 -2.17 16.90
C THR A 135 1.60 -1.67 17.45
N GLY A 136 1.80 -0.37 17.43
CA GLY A 136 2.81 0.28 18.25
C GLY A 136 2.50 0.05 19.74
N GLY A 137 3.38 -0.62 20.47
CA GLY A 137 3.34 -0.62 21.93
C GLY A 137 4.21 0.51 22.47
N TYR A 138 3.68 1.30 23.41
CA TYR A 138 4.48 2.20 24.24
C TYR A 138 5.60 1.37 24.91
N SER A 139 6.85 1.84 24.80
CA SER A 139 8.00 1.37 25.58
C SER A 139 8.58 2.53 26.35
#